data_AF-A0A962RPQ8-F1
#
_entry.id   AF-A0A962RPQ8-F1
#
_cell.length_a   1.000
_cell.length_b   1.000
_cell.length_c   1.000
_cell.angle_alpha   90.00
_cell.angle_beta   90.00
_cell.angle_gamma   90.00
#
_symmetry.space_group_name_H-M   'P 1'
#
loop_
_entity.id
_entity.type
_entity.pdbx_description
1 polymer ?
#
loop_
_entity_poly.entity_id
_entity_poly.type
_entity_poly.pdbx_seq_one_letter_code
_entity_poly.pdbx_strand_id
1 'polypeptide(L)'
;APCIELDLGDCERLAGTRIDDYYFRHPGNAQHGLLVLGLVSLCNHSDEPNTRTAYAQRTDIGWTVLTIARRPIRAGEELTRRYACPPWFETSD
;
A
#
# COMPACT_ATOMS: atom_id res chain seq x y z
N ALA A 1 0.10 8.87 -3.31
CA ALA A 1 0.63 8.12 -4.45
C ALA A 1 -0.54 7.63 -5.29
N PRO A 2 -0.53 7.86 -6.61
CA PRO A 2 -1.62 7.46 -7.50
C PRO A 2 -1.73 5.93 -7.58
N CYS A 3 -2.92 5.46 -7.91
CA CYS A 3 -3.22 4.04 -8.04
C CYS A 3 -3.85 3.74 -9.40
N ILE A 4 -3.61 2.53 -9.91
CA ILE A 4 -4.44 1.93 -10.94
C ILE A 4 -5.47 1.07 -10.21
N GLU A 5 -6.76 1.33 -10.44
CA GLU A 5 -7.83 0.46 -9.93
C GLU A 5 -7.87 -0.82 -10.77
N LEU A 6 -7.95 -1.96 -10.08
CA LEU A 6 -7.93 -3.30 -10.68
C LEU A 6 -9.30 -3.93 -10.45
N ASP A 7 -9.92 -4.44 -11.51
CA ASP A 7 -11.09 -5.31 -11.37
C ASP A 7 -10.68 -6.73 -10.93
N LEU A 8 -11.66 -7.62 -10.76
CA LEU A 8 -11.40 -8.99 -10.32
C LEU A 8 -10.49 -9.75 -11.30
N GLY A 9 -10.69 -9.58 -12.61
CA GLY A 9 -9.90 -10.28 -13.63
C GLY A 9 -8.46 -9.78 -13.68
N ASP A 10 -8.24 -8.48 -13.44
CA ASP A 10 -6.90 -7.92 -13.30
C ASP A 10 -6.20 -8.41 -12.02
N CYS A 11 -6.92 -8.52 -10.91
CA CYS A 11 -6.41 -9.11 -9.68
C CYS A 11 -5.95 -10.57 -9.92
N GLU A 12 -6.77 -11.37 -10.60
CA GLU A 12 -6.43 -12.77 -10.93
C GLU A 12 -5.20 -12.89 -11.84
N ARG A 13 -5.03 -11.98 -12.80
CA ARG A 13 -3.86 -11.97 -13.69
C ARG A 13 -2.57 -11.54 -12.98
N LEU A 14 -2.68 -10.67 -11.98
CA LEU A 14 -1.54 -10.17 -11.24
C LEU A 14 -1.09 -11.14 -10.15
N ALA A 15 -2.01 -11.95 -9.62
CA ALA A 15 -1.74 -12.92 -8.56
C ALA A 15 -0.49 -13.78 -8.88
N GLY A 16 0.47 -13.79 -7.96
CA GLY A 16 1.70 -14.58 -8.10
C GLY A 16 2.77 -13.97 -9.03
N THR A 17 2.53 -12.78 -9.59
CA THR A 17 3.57 -12.00 -10.29
C THR A 17 4.31 -11.09 -9.30
N ARG A 18 5.49 -10.58 -9.66
CA ARG A 18 6.20 -9.58 -8.83
C ARG A 18 5.47 -8.24 -8.70
N ILE A 19 4.49 -7.99 -9.56
CA ILE A 19 3.67 -6.78 -9.49
C ILE A 19 2.66 -6.88 -8.34
N ASP A 20 2.30 -8.11 -7.94
CA ASP A 20 1.42 -8.40 -6.80
C ASP A 20 1.97 -7.86 -5.47
N ASP A 21 3.28 -7.74 -5.33
CA ASP A 21 3.92 -7.13 -4.14
C ASP A 21 3.52 -5.66 -3.91
N TYR A 22 2.98 -5.01 -4.94
CA TYR A 22 2.52 -3.62 -4.93
C TYR A 22 0.98 -3.48 -4.90
N TYR A 23 0.28 -4.60 -4.69
CA TYR A 23 -1.16 -4.68 -4.54
C TYR A 23 -1.63 -4.20 -3.16
N PHE A 24 -2.69 -3.39 -3.14
CA PHE A 24 -3.39 -2.95 -1.94
C PHE A 24 -4.88 -3.26 -2.05
N ARG A 25 -5.49 -3.58 -0.92
CA ARG A 25 -6.95 -3.78 -0.83
C ARG A 25 -7.67 -2.47 -1.15
N HIS A 26 -8.65 -2.52 -2.04
CA HIS A 26 -9.49 -1.37 -2.36
C HIS A 26 -10.36 -0.96 -1.16
N PRO A 27 -10.48 0.34 -0.82
CA PRO A 27 -11.14 0.80 0.41
C PRO A 27 -12.67 0.71 0.36
N GLY A 28 -13.28 0.66 -0.83
CA GLY A 28 -14.74 0.71 -1.01
C GLY A 28 -15.36 -0.47 -1.76
N ASN A 29 -14.57 -1.47 -2.18
CA ASN A 29 -15.04 -2.59 -2.99
C ASN A 29 -14.13 -3.79 -2.77
N ALA A 30 -14.63 -4.84 -2.13
CA ALA A 30 -13.83 -5.99 -1.75
C ALA A 30 -13.42 -6.88 -2.94
N GLN A 31 -14.04 -6.71 -4.11
CA GLN A 31 -13.73 -7.46 -5.34
C GLN A 31 -12.72 -6.73 -6.22
N HIS A 32 -12.33 -5.50 -5.87
CA HIS A 32 -11.37 -4.70 -6.60
C HIS A 32 -10.07 -4.56 -5.81
N GLY A 33 -9.00 -4.27 -6.55
CA GLY A 33 -7.68 -3.98 -6.04
C GLY A 33 -7.23 -2.56 -6.37
N LEU A 34 -6.13 -2.15 -5.73
CA LEU A 34 -5.38 -0.97 -6.12
C LEU A 34 -3.92 -1.37 -6.35
N LEU A 35 -3.41 -1.18 -7.56
CA LEU A 35 -1.98 -1.21 -7.81
C LEU A 35 -1.41 0.16 -7.46
N VAL A 36 -0.61 0.21 -6.39
CA VAL A 36 -0.11 1.49 -5.86
C VAL A 36 1.23 1.84 -6.48
N LEU A 37 1.31 3.02 -7.07
CA LEU A 37 2.49 3.49 -7.78
C LEU A 37 3.32 4.47 -6.94
N GLY A 38 4.62 4.54 -7.23
CA GLY A 38 5.53 5.53 -6.65
C GLY A 38 6.02 5.19 -5.23
N LEU A 39 6.62 6.17 -4.55
CA LEU A 39 7.46 5.94 -3.37
C LEU A 39 6.79 5.21 -2.19
N VAL A 40 5.46 5.33 -2.01
CA VAL A 40 4.76 4.62 -0.92
C VAL A 40 4.85 3.10 -1.08
N SER A 41 4.99 2.63 -2.32
CA SER A 41 5.08 1.21 -2.65
C SER A 41 6.40 0.61 -2.16
N LEU A 42 7.40 1.45 -1.85
CA LEU A 42 8.72 1.10 -1.35
C LEU A 42 8.83 1.16 0.18
N CYS A 43 7.80 1.61 0.90
CA CYS A 43 7.83 1.61 2.37
C CYS A 43 7.75 0.19 2.89
N ASN A 44 8.76 -0.21 3.67
CA ASN A 44 8.87 -1.56 4.23
C ASN A 44 7.82 -1.83 5.32
N HIS A 45 7.72 -3.12 5.67
CA HIS A 45 6.87 -3.59 6.74
C HIS A 45 7.43 -3.23 8.13
N SER A 46 6.55 -2.92 9.08
CA SER A 46 6.83 -3.03 10.52
C SER A 46 5.54 -3.36 11.26
N ASP A 47 5.64 -4.15 12.33
CA ASP A 47 4.55 -4.39 13.25
C ASP A 47 4.23 -3.15 14.12
N GLU A 48 5.20 -2.27 14.32
CA GLU A 48 5.04 -0.98 15.00
C GLU A 48 5.30 0.20 14.04
N PRO A 49 4.48 0.38 12.98
CA PRO A 49 4.79 1.34 11.93
C PRO A 49 4.71 2.78 12.43
N ASN A 50 5.59 3.64 11.93
CA ASN A 50 5.52 5.08 12.18
C ASN A 50 4.57 5.82 11.21
N THR A 51 4.03 5.11 10.21
CA THR A 51 3.01 5.65 9.29
C THR A 51 1.72 4.82 9.28
N ARG A 52 0.66 5.39 8.71
CA ARG A 52 -0.58 4.70 8.34
C ARG A 52 -0.97 5.03 6.90
N THR A 53 -1.54 4.03 6.25
CA THR A 53 -2.16 4.16 4.93
C THR A 53 -3.57 4.73 5.07
N ALA A 54 -3.90 5.76 4.30
CA ALA A 54 -5.26 6.22 4.06
C ALA A 54 -5.52 6.30 2.55
N TYR A 55 -6.78 6.41 2.16
CA TYR A 55 -7.18 6.45 0.76
C TYR A 55 -8.01 7.71 0.50
N ALA A 56 -7.83 8.30 -0.67
CA ALA A 56 -8.63 9.40 -1.16
C ALA A 56 -8.99 9.16 -2.62
N GLN A 57 -10.22 9.46 -3.00
CA GLN A 57 -10.63 9.48 -4.40
C GLN A 57 -10.54 10.92 -4.90
N ARG A 58 -9.74 11.14 -5.93
CA ARG A 58 -9.55 12.43 -6.57
C ARG A 58 -10.18 12.43 -7.96
N THR A 59 -10.71 13.57 -8.37
CA THR A 59 -11.41 13.73 -9.65
C THR A 59 -10.48 13.67 -10.87
N ASP A 60 -9.20 14.04 -10.70
CA ASP A 60 -8.21 14.15 -11.77
C ASP A 60 -7.39 12.87 -11.98
N ILE A 61 -7.07 12.16 -10.89
CA ILE A 61 -6.15 11.01 -10.90
C ILE A 61 -6.74 9.74 -10.28
N GLY A 62 -8.03 9.75 -9.92
CA GLY A 62 -8.71 8.60 -9.32
C GLY A 62 -8.23 8.30 -7.90
N TRP A 63 -8.08 7.02 -7.56
CA TRP A 63 -7.66 6.58 -6.24
C TRP A 63 -6.22 6.98 -5.94
N THR A 64 -6.01 7.48 -4.72
CA THR A 64 -4.72 7.90 -4.21
C THR A 64 -4.51 7.33 -2.81
N VAL A 65 -3.36 6.70 -2.60
CA VAL A 65 -2.89 6.31 -1.27
C VAL A 65 -2.16 7.48 -0.60
N LEU A 66 -2.52 7.76 0.64
CA LEU A 66 -1.90 8.76 1.50
C LEU A 66 -1.08 8.05 2.60
N THR A 67 0.18 8.42 2.73
CA THR A 67 1.04 8.01 3.85
C THR A 67 0.98 9.08 4.93
N ILE A 68 0.38 8.76 6.08
CA ILE A 68 0.17 9.71 7.16
C ILE A 68 1.03 9.31 8.35
N ALA A 69 1.84 10.23 8.86
CA ALA A 69 2.63 10.01 10.06
C ALA A 69 1.73 9.72 11.28
N ARG A 70 2.06 8.70 12.07
CA ARG A 70 1.36 8.37 13.33
C ARG A 70 1.91 9.15 14.54
N ARG A 71 3.14 9.61 14.43
CA ARG A 71 3.89 10.37 15.44
C ARG A 71 4.91 11.27 14.74
N PRO A 72 5.58 12.20 15.44
CA PRO A 72 6.76 12.86 14.89
C PRO A 72 7.81 11.84 14.41
N ILE A 73 8.39 12.09 13.25
CA ILE A 73 9.39 11.23 12.59
C ILE A 73 10.67 12.05 12.44
N ARG A 74 11.80 11.47 12.84
CA ARG A 74 13.09 12.16 12.77
C ARG A 74 13.67 12.07 11.35
N ALA A 75 14.50 13.04 10.97
CA ALA A 75 15.25 12.95 9.72
C ALA A 75 16.17 11.71 9.74
N GLY A 76 16.15 10.94 8.67
CA GLY A 76 16.89 9.68 8.55
C GLY A 76 16.19 8.46 9.17
N GLU A 77 15.06 8.64 9.85
CA GLU A 77 14.23 7.52 10.30
C GLU A 77 13.50 6.88 9.10
N GLU A 78 13.55 5.56 9.01
CA GLU A 78 12.86 4.83 7.94
C GLU A 78 11.33 4.94 8.08
N LEU A 79 10.63 5.20 6.98
CA LEU A 79 9.19 5.17 6.94
C LEU A 79 8.69 3.73 6.77
N THR A 80 7.97 3.23 7.75
CA THR A 80 7.43 1.87 7.75
C THR A 80 5.91 1.87 7.78
N ARG A 81 5.30 0.85 7.19
CA ARG A 81 3.86 0.61 7.20
C ARG A 81 3.57 -0.83 7.62
N ARG A 82 2.37 -1.09 8.10
CA ARG A 82 1.91 -2.47 8.28
C ARG A 82 1.36 -2.99 6.95
N TYR A 83 1.93 -4.08 6.44
CA TYR A 83 1.38 -4.75 5.24
C TYR A 83 0.01 -5.36 5.55
N ALA A 84 -0.84 -5.43 4.54
CA ALA A 84 -2.17 -6.03 4.65
C ALA A 84 -2.19 -7.54 4.36
N CYS A 85 -1.00 -8.16 4.35
CA CYS A 85 -0.78 -9.57 4.12
C CYS A 85 0.31 -10.09 5.09
N PRO A 86 0.37 -11.42 5.32
CA PRO A 86 1.49 -12.03 6.01
C PRO A 86 2.80 -11.71 5.26
N PRO A 87 3.82 -11.16 5.93
CA PRO A 87 5.12 -10.98 5.32
C PRO A 87 5.77 -12.34 5.01
N TRP A 88 6.53 -12.41 3.92
CA TRP A 88 7.30 -13.60 3.51
C TRP A 88 8.69 -13.66 4.16
N PHE A 89 8.93 -12.81 5.15
CA PHE A 89 10.18 -12.67 5.90
C PHE A 89 9.86 -12.52 7.39
N GLU A 90 10.85 -12.77 8.23
CA GLU A 90 10.74 -12.57 9.68
C GLU A 90 10.66 -11.07 9.98
N THR A 91 9.62 -10.66 10.71
CA THR A 91 9.54 -9.30 11.23
C THR A 91 10.39 -9.22 12.49
N SER A 92 11.30 -8.26 12.54
CA SER A 92 12.01 -7.89 13.76
C SER A 92 11.20 -6.77 14.42
N ASP A 93 10.81 -6.96 15.67
CA ASP A 93 10.20 -5.92 16.50
C ASP A 93 11.21 -4.81 16.84
#